data_AF-A0A1A8AK68-F1
#
_entry.id   AF-A0A1A8AK68-F1
#
_cell.length_a   1.000
_cell.length_b   1.000
_cell.length_c   1.000
_cell.angle_alpha   90.00
_cell.angle_beta   90.00
_cell.angle_gamma   90.00
#
_symmetry.space_group_name_H-M   'P 1'
#
loop_
_entity.id
_entity.type
_entity.pdbx_description
1 polymer ?
#
loop_
_entity_poly.entity_id
_entity_poly.type
_entity_poly.pdbx_seq_one_letter_code
_entity_poly.pdbx_strand_id
1 'polypeptide(L)'
;FFVEDVTALADNGCKNDFLCKVESILQSHGKEETLVRNLGTYIQSLNVNCTKELEKVPKSEVSKPVTNLLQQLDRCSKWLNFNAQSSSSN
;
A
#
# COMPACT_ATOMS: atom_id res chain seq x y z
N PHE A 1 -5.92 12.39 12.38
CA PHE A 1 -6.13 10.94 12.61
C PHE A 1 -4.80 10.24 12.46
N PHE A 2 -4.48 9.35 13.39
CA PHE A 2 -3.27 8.53 13.38
C PHE A 2 -3.64 7.10 12.95
N VAL A 3 -2.76 6.48 12.19
CA VAL A 3 -2.89 5.12 11.67
C VAL A 3 -1.56 4.39 11.83
N GLU A 4 -1.58 3.07 11.65
CA GLU A 4 -0.39 2.24 11.72
C GLU A 4 0.69 2.72 10.73
N ASP A 5 1.95 2.78 11.18
CA ASP A 5 3.07 3.17 10.33
C ASP A 5 3.48 2.06 9.37
N VAL A 6 3.53 2.38 8.08
CA VAL A 6 3.90 1.47 6.99
C VAL A 6 5.25 1.82 6.35
N THR A 7 6.01 2.78 6.90
CA THR A 7 7.28 3.22 6.31
C THR A 7 8.25 2.05 6.06
N ALA A 8 8.37 1.11 6.99
CA ALA A 8 9.24 -0.06 6.81
C ALA A 8 8.84 -0.94 5.60
N LEU A 9 7.54 -1.08 5.32
CA LEU A 9 7.04 -1.82 4.16
C LEU A 9 7.30 -1.06 2.86
N ALA A 10 7.14 0.27 2.87
CA ALA A 10 7.46 1.12 1.73
C ALA A 10 8.96 1.06 1.40
N ASP A 11 9.82 1.14 2.42
CA ASP A 11 11.28 1.06 2.27
C ASP A 11 11.76 -0.34 1.86
N ASN A 12 10.98 -1.39 2.14
CA ASN A 12 11.21 -2.76 1.65
C ASN A 12 10.76 -2.97 0.18
N GLY A 13 10.55 -1.89 -0.58
CA GLY A 13 10.35 -1.92 -2.02
C GLY A 13 8.89 -1.97 -2.46
N CYS A 14 7.97 -1.39 -1.68
CA CYS A 14 6.59 -1.16 -2.11
C CYS A 14 5.87 -2.41 -2.63
N LYS A 15 6.12 -3.56 -1.99
CA LYS A 15 5.62 -4.87 -2.43
C LYS A 15 4.12 -5.04 -2.13
N ASN A 16 3.60 -6.21 -2.43
CA ASN A 16 2.20 -6.56 -2.24
C ASN A 16 1.73 -6.38 -0.79
N ASP A 17 2.59 -6.71 0.18
CA ASP A 17 2.36 -6.50 1.61
C ASP A 17 2.07 -5.03 1.96
N PHE A 18 2.84 -4.10 1.41
CA PHE A 18 2.62 -2.67 1.54
C PHE A 18 1.25 -2.27 0.97
N LEU A 19 0.94 -2.65 -0.27
CA LEU A 19 -0.30 -2.28 -0.94
C LEU A 19 -1.53 -2.80 -0.18
N CYS A 20 -1.50 -4.07 0.21
CA CYS A 20 -2.54 -4.70 1.02
C CYS A 20 -2.72 -4.04 2.39
N LYS A 21 -1.61 -3.65 3.04
CA LYS A 21 -1.67 -2.98 4.34
C LYS A 21 -2.27 -1.58 4.23
N VAL A 22 -1.89 -0.82 3.22
CA VAL A 22 -2.44 0.52 2.96
C VAL A 22 -3.93 0.46 2.65
N GLU A 23 -4.37 -0.47 1.80
CA GLU A 23 -5.78 -0.66 1.45
C GLU A 23 -6.63 -1.00 2.69
N SER A 24 -6.17 -1.94 3.51
CA SER A 24 -6.84 -2.33 4.76
C SER A 24 -6.97 -1.16 5.76
N ILE A 25 -5.90 -0.35 5.91
CA ILE A 25 -5.91 0.83 6.80
C ILE A 25 -6.90 1.89 6.28
N LEU A 26 -6.86 2.20 4.98
CA LEU A 26 -7.73 3.21 4.39
C LEU A 26 -9.21 2.78 4.42
N GLN A 27 -9.49 1.49 4.14
CA GLN A 27 -10.83 0.93 4.25
C GLN A 27 -11.37 1.05 5.68
N SER A 28 -10.54 0.72 6.69
CA SER A 28 -10.91 0.84 8.11
C SER A 28 -11.09 2.29 8.56
N HIS A 29 -10.38 3.23 7.92
CA HIS A 29 -10.49 4.65 8.23
C HIS A 29 -11.80 5.29 7.71
N GLY A 30 -12.50 4.64 6.77
CA GLY A 30 -13.82 5.07 6.30
C GLY A 30 -13.83 6.41 5.56
N LYS A 31 -12.66 6.87 5.08
CA LYS A 31 -12.51 8.07 4.24
C LYS A 31 -11.73 7.68 2.99
N GLU A 32 -11.84 8.49 1.93
CA GLU A 32 -11.16 8.25 0.65
C GLU A 32 -11.67 7.01 -0.12
N GLU A 33 -13.00 6.80 -0.18
CA GLU A 33 -13.61 5.64 -0.85
C GLU A 33 -13.13 5.42 -2.29
N THR A 34 -12.92 6.50 -3.05
CA THR A 34 -12.42 6.40 -4.42
C THR A 34 -10.98 5.89 -4.45
N LEU A 35 -10.13 6.34 -3.51
CA LEU A 35 -8.76 5.87 -3.40
C LEU A 35 -8.72 4.39 -3.01
N VAL A 36 -9.51 4.00 -2.01
CA VAL A 36 -9.64 2.59 -1.57
C VAL A 36 -10.08 1.71 -2.74
N ARG A 37 -11.12 2.13 -3.48
CA ARG A 37 -11.62 1.40 -4.64
C ARG A 37 -10.54 1.23 -5.72
N ASN A 38 -9.87 2.31 -6.08
CA ASN A 38 -8.84 2.29 -7.12
C ASN A 38 -7.64 1.41 -6.70
N LEU A 39 -7.21 1.51 -5.45
CA LEU A 39 -6.14 0.68 -4.90
C LEU A 39 -6.55 -0.80 -4.88
N GLY A 40 -7.78 -1.11 -4.47
CA GLY A 40 -8.35 -2.46 -4.49
C GLY A 40 -8.40 -3.06 -5.90
N THR A 41 -8.86 -2.28 -6.90
CA THR A 41 -8.84 -2.72 -8.31
C THR A 41 -7.42 -2.99 -8.80
N TYR A 42 -6.45 -2.14 -8.45
CA TYR A 42 -5.05 -2.35 -8.81
C TYR A 42 -4.50 -3.64 -8.19
N ILE A 43 -4.68 -3.84 -6.89
CA ILE A 43 -4.27 -5.07 -6.19
C ILE A 43 -4.88 -6.32 -6.82
N GLN A 44 -6.17 -6.27 -7.17
CA GLN A 44 -6.86 -7.38 -7.86
C GLN A 44 -6.22 -7.66 -9.22
N SER A 45 -5.85 -6.63 -9.99
CA SER A 45 -5.19 -6.80 -11.30
C SER A 45 -3.82 -7.49 -11.20
N LEU A 46 -3.17 -7.40 -10.04
CA LEU A 46 -1.91 -8.09 -9.75
C LEU A 46 -2.09 -9.54 -9.28
N ASN A 47 -3.34 -10.04 -9.20
CA ASN A 47 -3.69 -11.36 -8.64
C ASN A 47 -3.15 -11.59 -7.21
N VAL A 48 -3.11 -10.54 -6.40
CA VAL A 48 -2.59 -10.58 -5.02
C VAL A 48 -3.68 -11.06 -4.05
N ASN A 49 -3.31 -12.01 -3.18
CA ASN A 49 -4.15 -12.42 -2.06
C ASN A 49 -3.75 -11.66 -0.79
N CYS A 50 -4.43 -10.55 -0.51
CA CYS A 50 -4.08 -9.71 0.63
C CYS A 50 -4.22 -10.38 1.99
N THR A 51 -5.13 -11.35 2.15
CA THR A 51 -5.23 -12.12 3.40
C THR A 51 -3.91 -12.83 3.71
N LYS A 52 -3.33 -13.52 2.72
CA LYS A 52 -2.04 -14.23 2.88
C LYS A 52 -0.85 -13.29 3.04
N GLU A 53 -0.87 -12.14 2.39
CA GLU A 53 0.21 -11.16 2.55
C GLU A 53 0.18 -10.54 3.95
N LEU A 54 -1.00 -10.19 4.46
CA LEU A 54 -1.14 -9.58 5.78
C LEU A 54 -0.83 -10.53 6.94
N GLU A 55 -0.99 -11.85 6.79
CA GLU A 55 -0.55 -12.84 7.77
C GLU A 55 0.96 -12.78 8.08
N LYS A 56 1.76 -12.35 7.10
CA LYS A 56 3.23 -12.24 7.22
C LYS A 56 3.68 -10.89 7.76
N VAL A 57 2.78 -9.91 7.80
CA VAL A 57 3.10 -8.53 8.19
C VAL A 57 2.88 -8.36 9.69
N PRO A 58 3.94 -8.18 10.48
CA PRO A 58 3.76 -7.83 11.89
C PRO A 58 3.05 -6.49 11.99
N LYS A 59 2.18 -6.34 12.99
CA LYS A 59 1.58 -5.04 13.29
C LYS A 59 2.67 -4.10 13.79
N SER A 60 2.71 -2.89 13.24
CA SER A 60 3.56 -1.82 13.75
C SER A 60 3.01 -1.30 15.08
N GLU A 61 3.90 -1.16 16.06
CA GLU A 61 3.60 -0.48 17.34
C GLU A 61 3.61 1.05 17.20
N VAL A 62 4.12 1.55 16.06
CA VAL A 62 4.22 2.97 15.77
C VAL A 62 2.98 3.43 15.01
N SER A 63 2.38 4.52 15.48
CA SER A 63 1.33 5.22 14.76
C SER A 63 1.82 6.56 14.23
N LYS A 64 1.41 6.91 13.01
CA LYS A 64 1.73 8.18 12.34
C LYS A 64 0.47 8.83 11.80
N PRO A 65 0.50 10.16 11.54
CA PRO A 65 -0.63 10.82 10.89
C PRO A 65 -0.99 10.15 9.56
N VAL A 66 -2.28 10.11 9.22
CA VAL A 66 -2.75 9.54 7.93
C VAL A 66 -2.09 10.21 6.72
N THR A 67 -1.64 11.45 6.83
CA THR A 67 -0.88 12.13 5.79
C THR A 67 0.45 11.44 5.47
N ASN A 68 1.11 10.82 6.46
CA ASN A 68 2.32 10.01 6.23
C ASN A 68 1.99 8.76 5.40
N LEU A 69 0.87 8.07 5.68
CA LEU A 69 0.40 6.93 4.88
C LEU A 69 0.22 7.32 3.41
N LEU A 70 -0.44 8.46 3.16
CA LEU A 70 -0.68 8.97 1.81
C LEU A 70 0.62 9.36 1.09
N GLN A 71 1.60 9.93 1.81
CA GLN A 71 2.92 10.23 1.26
C GLN A 71 3.68 8.96 0.85
N GLN A 72 3.62 7.89 1.67
CA GLN A 72 4.24 6.61 1.29
C GLN A 72 3.54 5.99 0.08
N LEU A 73 2.20 6.07 0.02
CA LEU A 73 1.43 5.57 -1.12
C LEU A 73 1.78 6.32 -2.42
N ASP A 74 1.88 7.66 -2.38
CA ASP A 74 2.30 8.47 -3.53
C ASP A 74 3.72 8.08 -4.00
N ARG A 75 4.67 7.98 -3.07
CA ARG A 75 6.04 7.54 -3.38
C ARG A 75 6.07 6.16 -4.04
N CYS A 76 5.37 5.19 -3.45
CA CYS A 76 5.33 3.83 -3.97
C CYS A 76 4.61 3.72 -5.31
N SER A 77 3.52 4.48 -5.51
CA SER A 77 2.80 4.49 -6.79
C SER A 77 3.68 5.02 -7.91
N LYS A 78 4.46 6.08 -7.66
CA LYS A 78 5.46 6.59 -8.61
C LYS A 78 6.52 5.54 -8.92
N TRP A 79 7.08 4.89 -7.90
CA TRP A 79 8.10 3.86 -8.07
C TRP A 79 7.61 2.66 -8.90
N LEU A 80 6.41 2.15 -8.61
CA LEU A 80 5.79 1.06 -9.36
C LEU A 80 5.56 1.43 -10.83
N ASN A 81 5.09 2.65 -11.10
CA ASN A 81 4.91 3.14 -12.47
C ASN A 81 6.23 3.24 -13.25
N PHE A 82 7.31 3.72 -12.61
CA PHE A 82 8.64 3.77 -13.24
C PHE A 82 9.17 2.38 -13.56
N ASN A 83 9.00 1.42 -12.64
CA ASN A 83 9.50 0.06 -12.88
C ASN A 83 8.65 -0.72 -13.88
N ALA A 84 7.34 -0.48 -13.95
CA ALA A 84 6.48 -1.06 -14.98
C ALA A 84 6.88 -0.64 -16.40
N GLN A 85 7.41 0.57 -16.58
CA GLN A 85 7.95 1.01 -17.88
C GLN A 85 9.28 0.32 -18.20
N SER A 86 10.13 0.08 -17.19
CA SER A 86 11.44 -0.56 -17.37
C SER A 86 11.34 -2.05 -17.78
N SER A 87 10.28 -2.75 -17.36
CA SER A 87 10.05 -4.16 -17.70
C SER A 87 9.38 -4.39 -19.05
N SER A 88 8.99 -3.33 -19.77
CA SER A 88 8.38 -3.40 -21.10
C SER A 88 9.39 -3.22 -22.26
N SER A 89 10.70 -3.23 -21.98
CA SER A 89 11.78 -3.05 -22.96
C SER A 89 12.65 -4.30 -23.20
N ASN A 90 12.11 -5.51 -23.02
CA ASN A 90 12.76 -6.77 -23.43
C ASN A 90 11.83 -7.62 -24.31
#